data_AF-A0A0S9LIH5-F1
#
_entry.id   AF-A0A0S9LIH5-F1
#
_cell.length_a   1.000
_cell.length_b   1.000
_cell.length_c   1.000
_cell.angle_alpha   90.00
_cell.angle_beta   90.00
_cell.angle_gamma   90.00
#
_symmetry.space_group_name_H-M   'P 1'
#
loop_
_entity.id
_entity.type
_entity.pdbx_description
1 polymer ?
#
loop_
_entity_poly.entity_id
_entity_poly.type
_entity_poly.pdbx_seq_one_letter_code
_entity_poly.pdbx_strand_id
1 'polypeptide(L)'
;MLKELGPGVGEVDGDISSSTYSYVQFTDGTMLRNVVVVGGLAGKLDVALESKQTVELHVQPGLKKNGVLLAVKLGDNLYASDISGSLFFMYVAMAVLILLGVATIWVFGLGLLFLAFAFYTWLSLSLVRATKKYVRGLHGAILL
;
A
#
# COMPACT_ATOMS: atom_id res chain seq x y z
N MET A 1 8.78 -21.35 -5.74
CA MET A 1 7.42 -21.85 -5.42
C MET A 1 6.96 -21.12 -4.17
N LEU A 2 5.83 -20.43 -4.27
CA LEU A 2 5.25 -19.63 -3.20
C LEU A 2 4.19 -20.48 -2.47
N LYS A 3 4.09 -20.37 -1.14
CA LYS A 3 3.06 -21.09 -0.36
C LYS A 3 2.42 -20.17 0.66
N GLU A 4 1.09 -20.14 0.66
CA GLU A 4 0.32 -19.45 1.69
C GLU A 4 0.20 -20.34 2.94
N LEU A 5 0.44 -19.76 4.12
CA LEU A 5 0.33 -20.46 5.41
C LEU A 5 -0.72 -19.78 6.30
N GLY A 6 -1.99 -19.85 5.89
CA GLY A 6 -3.15 -19.34 6.62
C GLY A 6 -4.22 -18.81 5.66
N PRO A 7 -5.46 -18.55 6.11
CA PRO A 7 -6.46 -17.91 5.27
C PRO A 7 -6.10 -16.43 5.06
N GLY A 8 -6.05 -16.00 3.81
CA GLY A 8 -6.12 -14.58 3.44
C GLY A 8 -7.45 -13.99 3.88
N VAL A 9 -7.42 -12.86 4.58
CA VAL A 9 -8.63 -12.12 4.96
C VAL A 9 -8.78 -10.97 3.98
N GLY A 10 -9.82 -11.04 3.14
CA GLY A 10 -10.22 -9.95 2.26
C GLY A 10 -11.12 -8.97 3.01
N GLU A 11 -10.71 -7.70 3.09
CA GLU A 11 -11.56 -6.60 3.53
C GLU A 11 -11.93 -5.77 2.30
N VAL A 12 -13.22 -5.71 2.01
CA VAL A 12 -13.80 -4.83 0.99
C VAL A 12 -14.34 -3.61 1.73
N ASP A 13 -13.60 -2.50 1.70
CA ASP A 13 -14.03 -1.24 2.28
C ASP A 13 -14.14 -0.19 1.15
N GLY A 14 -15.35 -0.02 0.61
CA GLY A 14 -15.62 0.85 -0.54
C GLY A 14 -15.11 0.33 -1.89
N ASP A 15 -14.70 1.24 -2.79
CA ASP A 15 -14.17 0.93 -4.14
C ASP A 15 -12.75 0.33 -4.12
N ILE A 16 -12.15 0.11 -2.94
CA ILE A 16 -10.79 -0.41 -2.79
C ILE A 16 -10.88 -1.78 -2.12
N SER A 17 -10.71 -2.85 -2.90
CA SER A 17 -10.53 -4.20 -2.33
C SER A 17 -9.11 -4.34 -1.80
N SER A 18 -8.96 -4.78 -0.54
CA SER A 18 -7.66 -5.15 0.01
C SER A 18 -7.68 -6.55 0.61
N SER A 19 -6.66 -7.34 0.33
CA SER A 19 -6.50 -8.70 0.85
C SER A 19 -5.26 -8.75 1.72
N THR A 20 -5.44 -9.17 2.97
CA THR A 20 -4.33 -9.35 3.91
C THR A 20 -3.96 -10.83 3.99
N TYR A 21 -2.77 -11.17 3.51
CA TYR A 21 -2.21 -12.51 3.62
C TYR A 21 -1.40 -12.61 4.91
N SER A 22 -1.80 -13.55 5.77
CA SER A 22 -1.16 -13.74 7.08
C SER A 22 0.30 -14.15 6.94
N TYR A 23 0.58 -15.08 6.01
CA TYR A 23 1.93 -15.61 5.78
C TYR A 23 2.13 -16.02 4.32
N VAL A 24 3.20 -15.52 3.70
CA VAL A 24 3.65 -15.92 2.37
C VAL A 24 5.07 -16.48 2.49
N GLN A 25 5.24 -17.77 2.21
CA GLN A 25 6.53 -18.45 2.23
C GLN A 25 7.12 -18.56 0.83
N PHE A 26 8.39 -18.17 0.69
CA PHE A 26 9.17 -18.35 -0.53
C PHE A 26 9.93 -19.69 -0.54
N THR A 27 10.39 -20.09 -1.72
CA THR A 27 11.18 -21.32 -1.92
C THR A 27 12.51 -21.36 -1.19
N ASP A 28 13.07 -20.21 -0.85
CA ASP A 28 14.32 -20.06 -0.08
C ASP A 28 14.09 -20.20 1.45
N GLY A 29 12.84 -20.44 1.88
CA GLY A 29 12.46 -20.53 3.29
C GLY A 29 12.12 -19.19 3.94
N THR A 30 12.31 -18.07 3.23
CA THR A 30 11.93 -16.74 3.71
C THR A 30 10.41 -16.66 3.86
N MET A 31 9.93 -16.09 4.97
CA MET A 31 8.50 -15.87 5.20
C MET A 31 8.20 -14.38 5.37
N LEU A 32 7.27 -13.88 4.57
CA LEU A 32 6.64 -12.59 4.78
C LEU A 32 5.39 -12.78 5.64
N ARG A 33 5.20 -11.90 6.62
CA ARG A 33 4.04 -11.90 7.51
C ARG A 33 3.21 -10.65 7.27
N ASN A 34 1.89 -10.78 7.38
CA ASN A 34 0.95 -9.66 7.29
C ASN A 34 1.16 -8.79 6.04
N VAL A 35 1.09 -9.42 4.86
CA VAL A 35 1.23 -8.73 3.58
C VAL A 35 -0.15 -8.23 3.16
N VAL A 36 -0.31 -6.92 3.16
CA VAL A 36 -1.50 -6.25 2.65
C VAL A 36 -1.34 -6.04 1.16
N VAL A 37 -2.28 -6.57 0.39
CA VAL A 37 -2.35 -6.47 -1.06
C VAL A 37 -3.53 -5.59 -1.41
N VAL A 38 -3.31 -4.56 -2.21
CA VAL A 38 -4.34 -3.56 -2.54
C VAL A 38 -4.71 -3.65 -4.01
N GLY A 39 -6.00 -3.53 -4.32
CA GLY A 39 -6.52 -3.47 -5.69
C GLY A 39 -6.43 -4.79 -6.46
N GLY A 40 -6.22 -4.70 -7.77
CA GLY A 40 -6.21 -5.85 -8.69
C GLY A 40 -5.04 -6.83 -8.52
N LEU A 41 -4.10 -6.56 -7.61
CA LEU A 41 -2.96 -7.43 -7.33
C LEU A 41 -3.33 -8.70 -6.56
N ALA A 42 -4.42 -8.70 -5.79
CA ALA A 42 -4.82 -9.88 -5.01
C ALA A 42 -5.03 -11.09 -5.94
N GLY A 43 -5.82 -10.92 -7.00
CA GLY A 43 -6.03 -11.98 -8.01
C GLY A 43 -4.76 -12.37 -8.76
N LYS A 44 -3.78 -11.47 -8.92
CA LYS A 44 -2.48 -11.81 -9.52
C LYS A 44 -1.60 -12.61 -8.56
N LEU A 45 -1.69 -12.33 -7.26
CA LEU A 45 -0.97 -13.08 -6.23
C LEU A 45 -1.57 -14.48 -6.05
N ASP A 46 -2.90 -14.63 -6.12
CA ASP A 46 -3.56 -15.94 -6.08
C ASP A 46 -3.13 -16.81 -7.26
N VAL A 47 -3.12 -16.24 -8.47
CA VAL A 47 -2.57 -16.92 -9.66
C VAL A 47 -1.08 -17.24 -9.48
N ALA A 48 -0.32 -16.36 -8.82
CA ALA A 48 1.09 -16.59 -8.54
C ALA A 48 1.32 -17.78 -7.59
N LEU A 49 0.49 -17.89 -6.55
CA LEU A 49 0.49 -18.97 -5.56
C LEU A 49 0.16 -20.33 -6.20
N GLU A 50 -0.77 -20.36 -7.15
CA GLU A 50 -1.13 -21.56 -7.90
C GLU A 50 -0.12 -21.90 -9.01
N SER A 51 0.55 -20.89 -9.56
CA SER A 51 1.55 -21.09 -10.61
C SER A 51 2.85 -21.68 -10.05
N LYS A 52 3.43 -22.67 -10.74
CA LYS A 52 4.78 -23.19 -10.44
C LYS A 52 5.91 -22.28 -10.96
N GLN A 53 5.62 -21.03 -11.30
CA GLN A 53 6.58 -20.11 -11.90
C GLN A 53 7.41 -19.37 -10.85
N THR A 54 8.51 -18.76 -11.28
CA THR A 54 9.31 -17.88 -10.42
C THR A 54 8.55 -16.58 -10.19
N VAL A 55 8.38 -16.21 -8.92
CA VAL A 55 7.63 -15.03 -8.49
C VAL A 55 8.57 -14.10 -7.75
N GLU A 56 8.64 -12.84 -8.15
CA GLU A 56 9.32 -11.78 -7.38
C GLU A 56 8.26 -10.87 -6.77
N LEU A 57 8.30 -10.68 -5.45
CA LEU A 57 7.39 -9.79 -4.73
C LEU A 57 8.14 -8.54 -4.30
N HIS A 58 7.60 -7.38 -4.65
CA HIS A 58 8.11 -6.09 -4.21
C HIS A 58 7.24 -5.61 -3.04
N VAL A 59 7.73 -5.81 -1.83
CA VAL A 59 7.04 -5.43 -0.60
C VAL A 59 7.72 -4.23 0.03
N GLN A 60 6.94 -3.20 0.35
CA GLN A 60 7.41 -2.09 1.16
C GLN A 60 7.07 -2.33 2.62
N PRO A 61 8.05 -2.19 3.54
CA PRO A 61 7.74 -2.20 4.96
C PRO A 61 6.84 -1.00 5.27
N GLY A 62 5.64 -1.26 5.80
CA GLY A 62 4.72 -0.22 6.23
C GLY A 62 5.15 0.44 7.54
N LEU A 63 4.36 1.42 8.00
CA LEU A 63 4.53 2.08 9.31
C LEU A 63 4.34 1.13 10.51
N LYS A 64 3.77 -0.07 10.31
CA LYS A 64 3.64 -1.15 11.29
C LYS A 64 4.36 -2.41 10.77
N LYS A 65 4.33 -3.52 11.52
CA LYS A 65 4.82 -4.86 11.08
C LYS A 65 4.07 -5.45 9.86
N ASN A 66 3.28 -4.64 9.15
CA ASN A 66 2.53 -5.05 7.98
C ASN A 66 3.28 -4.56 6.74
N GLY A 67 3.61 -5.49 5.84
CA GLY A 67 4.20 -5.16 4.55
C GLY A 67 3.10 -4.83 3.56
N VAL A 68 3.28 -3.80 2.73
CA VAL A 68 2.35 -3.50 1.63
C VAL A 68 2.96 -4.03 0.35
N LEU A 69 2.21 -4.87 -0.38
CA LEU A 69 2.62 -5.39 -1.67
C LEU A 69 2.44 -4.30 -2.72
N LEU A 70 3.54 -3.90 -3.36
CA LEU A 70 3.56 -2.84 -4.36
C LEU A 70 3.49 -3.39 -5.79
N ALA A 71 4.20 -4.48 -6.03
CA ALA A 71 4.27 -5.12 -7.34
C ALA A 71 4.54 -6.62 -7.21
N VAL A 72 4.06 -7.37 -8.19
CA VAL A 72 4.27 -8.81 -8.37
C VAL A 72 4.81 -9.03 -9.77
N LYS A 73 5.98 -9.67 -9.87
CA LYS A 73 6.51 -10.17 -11.13
C LYS A 73 6.21 -11.65 -11.26
N LEU A 74 5.56 -12.02 -12.36
CA LEU A 74 5.21 -13.39 -12.71
C LEU A 74 5.91 -13.75 -14.04
N GLY A 75 7.02 -14.49 -13.96
CA GLY A 75 7.87 -14.74 -15.13
C GLY A 75 8.34 -13.42 -15.75
N ASP A 76 7.92 -13.16 -16.99
CA ASP A 76 8.26 -11.93 -17.74
C ASP A 76 7.27 -10.76 -17.52
N ASN A 77 6.11 -11.00 -16.88
CA ASN A 77 5.09 -9.97 -16.68
C ASN A 77 5.21 -9.33 -15.29
N LEU A 78 5.28 -8.01 -15.24
CA LEU A 78 5.34 -7.24 -13.99
C LEU A 78 4.02 -6.49 -13.79
N TYR A 79 3.35 -6.73 -12.66
CA TYR A 79 2.11 -6.06 -12.28
C TYR A 79 2.35 -5.17 -11.08
N ALA A 80 1.84 -3.94 -11.07
CA ALA A 80 2.02 -3.00 -9.98
C ALA A 80 0.70 -2.29 -9.60
N SER A 81 0.59 -1.89 -8.34
CA SER A 81 -0.64 -1.27 -7.82
C SER A 81 -0.75 0.17 -8.28
N ASP A 82 -1.91 0.57 -8.76
CA ASP A 82 -2.21 1.98 -8.99
C ASP A 82 -2.56 2.70 -7.68
N ILE A 83 -1.56 3.39 -7.12
CA ILE A 83 -1.70 4.18 -5.90
C ILE A 83 -2.05 5.65 -6.25
N SER A 84 -2.42 5.96 -7.50
CA SER A 84 -2.65 7.34 -7.94
C SER A 84 -3.95 7.96 -7.44
N GLY A 85 -5.01 7.16 -7.27
CA GLY A 85 -6.34 7.65 -6.91
C GLY A 85 -6.43 8.29 -5.52
N SER A 86 -5.70 7.75 -4.52
CA SER A 86 -5.78 8.23 -3.14
C SER A 86 -5.03 9.53 -2.88
N LEU A 87 -4.05 9.88 -3.72
CA LEU A 87 -3.20 11.05 -3.53
C LEU A 87 -3.99 12.36 -3.59
N PHE A 88 -4.94 12.48 -4.52
CA PHE A 88 -5.76 13.69 -4.69
C PHE A 88 -6.57 13.98 -3.42
N PHE A 89 -7.28 12.99 -2.90
CA PHE A 89 -8.07 13.12 -1.67
C PHE A 89 -7.19 13.47 -0.46
N MET A 90 -5.99 12.89 -0.34
CA MET A 90 -5.05 13.23 0.72
C MET A 90 -4.58 14.69 0.66
N TYR A 91 -4.37 15.26 -0.54
CA TYR A 91 -4.04 16.68 -0.68
C TYR A 91 -5.18 17.59 -0.25
N VAL A 92 -6.41 17.26 -0.66
CA VAL A 92 -7.60 18.03 -0.27
C VAL A 92 -7.79 17.97 1.25
N ALA A 93 -7.71 16.78 1.85
CA ALA A 93 -7.79 16.60 3.29
C ALA A 93 -6.72 17.40 4.04
N MET A 94 -5.47 17.37 3.57
CA MET A 94 -4.38 18.15 4.16
C MET A 94 -4.65 19.66 4.09
N ALA A 95 -5.13 20.18 2.96
CA ALA A 95 -5.45 21.60 2.80
C ALA A 95 -6.57 22.03 3.76
N VAL A 96 -7.61 21.20 3.92
CA VAL A 96 -8.71 21.44 4.86
C VAL A 96 -8.21 21.43 6.31
N LEU A 97 -7.38 20.46 6.69
CA LEU A 97 -6.79 20.40 8.03
C LEU A 97 -5.92 21.62 8.35
N ILE A 98 -5.14 22.11 7.39
CA ILE A 98 -4.34 23.33 7.57
C ILE A 98 -5.25 24.55 7.73
N LEU A 99 -6.28 24.70 6.89
CA LEU A 99 -7.23 25.81 6.98
C LEU A 99 -7.96 25.82 8.32
N LEU A 100 -8.47 24.66 8.75
CA LEU A 100 -9.11 24.50 10.06
C LEU A 100 -8.13 24.78 11.21
N GLY A 101 -6.90 24.29 11.11
CA GLY A 101 -5.88 24.50 12.12
C GLY A 101 -5.51 25.97 12.30
N VAL A 102 -5.33 26.71 11.20
CA VAL A 102 -5.06 28.15 11.25
C VAL A 102 -6.27 28.93 11.77
N ALA A 103 -7.48 28.60 11.31
CA ALA A 103 -8.71 29.27 11.75
C ALA A 103 -8.99 29.06 13.26
N THR A 104 -8.64 27.89 13.80
CA THR A 104 -8.91 27.52 15.21
C THR A 104 -7.69 27.67 16.12
N ILE A 105 -6.60 28.28 15.66
CA ILE A 105 -5.35 28.41 16.45
C ILE A 105 -5.55 29.20 17.74
N TRP A 106 -6.44 30.20 17.71
CA TRP A 106 -6.79 31.05 18.86
C TRP A 106 -7.64 30.32 19.90
N VAL A 107 -8.24 29.18 19.53
CA VAL A 107 -9.12 28.40 20.39
C VAL A 107 -8.29 27.34 21.10
N PHE A 108 -7.72 27.67 22.27
CA PHE A 108 -7.24 26.73 23.29
C PHE A 108 -6.45 25.49 22.76
N GLY A 109 -5.57 25.68 21.76
CA GLY A 109 -4.73 24.60 21.23
C GLY A 109 -5.45 23.60 20.31
N LEU A 110 -6.72 23.82 19.95
CA LEU A 110 -7.43 23.00 18.97
C LEU A 110 -6.77 23.10 17.58
N GLY A 111 -6.29 24.29 17.21
CA GLY A 111 -5.55 24.48 15.97
C GLY A 111 -4.23 23.70 15.91
N LEU A 112 -3.55 23.50 17.05
CA LEU A 112 -2.35 22.67 17.14
C LEU A 112 -2.66 21.19 16.86
N LEU A 113 -3.83 20.70 17.27
CA LEU A 113 -4.26 19.33 16.95
C LEU A 113 -4.45 19.15 15.43
N PHE A 114 -5.17 20.07 14.77
CA PHE A 114 -5.36 19.99 13.32
C PHE A 114 -4.05 20.10 12.53
N LEU A 115 -3.13 20.96 12.98
CA LEU A 115 -1.78 21.05 12.41
C LEU A 115 -0.97 19.77 12.63
N ALA A 116 -1.07 19.13 13.80
CA ALA A 116 -0.45 17.83 14.04
C ALA A 116 -1.00 16.76 13.10
N PHE A 117 -2.34 16.70 12.91
CA PHE A 117 -2.94 15.81 11.92
C PHE A 117 -2.48 16.11 10.50
N ALA A 118 -2.40 17.38 10.09
CA ALA A 118 -1.88 17.76 8.78
C ALA A 118 -0.42 17.29 8.58
N PHE A 119 0.40 17.36 9.63
CA PHE A 119 1.78 16.84 9.61
C PHE A 119 1.81 15.32 9.42
N TYR A 120 0.95 14.56 10.11
CA TYR A 120 0.82 13.12 9.89
C TYR A 120 0.37 12.80 8.46
N THR A 121 -0.62 13.54 7.93
CA THR A 121 -1.06 13.39 6.53
C THR A 121 0.05 13.69 5.53
N TRP A 122 0.87 14.71 5.79
CA TRP A 122 2.06 15.00 4.98
C TRP A 122 3.08 13.86 4.99
N LEU A 123 3.35 13.28 6.16
CA LEU A 123 4.25 12.14 6.29
C LEU A 123 3.74 10.94 5.46
N SER A 124 2.44 10.63 5.55
CA SER A 124 1.80 9.60 4.74
C SER A 124 1.91 9.90 3.24
N LEU A 125 1.66 11.15 2.82
CA LEU A 125 1.82 11.59 1.43
C LEU A 125 3.25 11.41 0.92
N SER A 126 4.26 11.70 1.74
CA SER A 126 5.67 11.55 1.38
C SER A 126 6.04 10.09 1.10
N LEU A 127 5.53 9.16 1.93
CA LEU A 127 5.68 7.72 1.75
C LEU A 127 5.05 7.27 0.45
N VAL A 128 3.78 7.63 0.21
CA VAL A 128 3.06 7.26 -1.01
C VAL A 128 3.75 7.81 -2.27
N ARG A 129 4.33 9.03 -2.22
CA ARG A 129 5.12 9.56 -3.34
C ARG A 129 6.38 8.75 -3.61
N ALA A 130 7.10 8.35 -2.57
CA ALA A 130 8.28 7.50 -2.71
C ALA A 130 7.91 6.14 -3.33
N THR A 131 6.81 5.55 -2.87
CA THR A 131 6.22 4.33 -3.42
C THR A 131 5.84 4.49 -4.88
N LYS A 132 5.15 5.58 -5.23
CA LYS A 132 4.78 5.90 -6.62
C LYS A 132 6.01 6.05 -7.51
N LYS A 133 7.06 6.71 -7.03
CA LYS A 133 8.33 6.87 -7.77
C LYS A 133 9.00 5.52 -7.99
N TYR A 134 8.96 4.63 -6.99
CA TYR A 134 9.47 3.27 -7.11
C TYR A 134 8.69 2.45 -8.15
N VAL A 135 7.36 2.44 -8.06
CA VAL A 135 6.48 1.73 -9.01
C VAL A 135 6.66 2.26 -10.42
N ARG A 136 6.76 3.58 -10.62
CA ARG A 136 7.07 4.17 -11.94
C ARG A 136 8.47 3.82 -12.46
N GLY A 137 9.42 3.52 -11.58
CA GLY A 137 10.77 3.11 -11.94
C GLY A 137 10.86 1.67 -12.44
N LEU A 138 9.82 0.86 -12.19
CA LEU A 138 9.72 -0.50 -12.70
C LEU A 138 9.37 -0.47 -14.20
N HIS A 139 10.39 -0.62 -15.05
CA HIS A 139 10.21 -0.70 -16.50
C HIS A 139 9.32 -1.90 -16.88
N GLY A 140 8.29 -1.66 -17.70
CA GLY A 140 7.39 -2.69 -18.19
C GLY A 140 6.28 -3.12 -17.22
N ALA A 141 6.10 -2.41 -16.10
CA ALA A 141 5.02 -2.72 -15.16
C ALA A 141 3.62 -2.35 -15.72
N ILE A 142 2.71 -3.32 -15.71
CA ILE A 142 1.28 -3.14 -15.96
C ILE A 142 0.64 -2.63 -14.66
N LEU A 143 0.10 -1.41 -14.69
CA LEU A 143 -0.59 -0.80 -13.56
C LEU A 143 -2.02 -1.37 -13.44
N LEU A 144 -2.40 -1.78 -12.23
CA LEU A 144 -3.68 -2.39 -11.89
C LEU A 144 -4.39 -1.65 -10.75
#